data_AF-A0A1H6E4V9-F1
#
_entry.id   AF-A0A1H6E4V9-F1
#
_cell.length_a   1.000
_cell.length_b   1.000
_cell.length_c   1.000
_cell.angle_alpha   90.00
_cell.angle_beta   90.00
_cell.angle_gamma   90.00
#
_symmetry.space_group_name_H-M   'P 1'
#
loop_
_entity.id
_entity.type
_entity.pdbx_description
1 polymer ?
#
loop_
_entity_poly.entity_id
_entity_poly.type
_entity_poly.pdbx_seq_one_letter_code
_entity_poly.pdbx_strand_id
1 'polypeptide(L)'
;MVLEWVRYDEVMGRWTEEITAARIALRDACALDHPVAVVMSGYNPARALIETGRADEAREPLDLRVGHLDRQPHEARARTDRLAGRLCSRTDRNPEALQHARNAVAPAREPGRRGKWGRALTDAGWELAALGAYEEAVPGPRGGRAPGTAGNQLGRRTRTARPNHPPGAGT
;
A
#
# COMPACT_ATOMS: atom_id res chain seq x y z
N MET A 1 26.14 -6.46 2.02
CA MET A 1 25.87 -7.79 1.43
C MET A 1 24.40 -8.22 1.49
N VAL A 2 23.61 -7.87 2.51
CA VAL A 2 22.19 -8.29 2.63
C VAL A 2 21.28 -7.72 1.52
N LEU A 3 21.54 -6.51 1.03
CA LEU A 3 20.69 -5.85 0.01
C LEU A 3 20.79 -6.48 -1.40
N GLU A 4 21.90 -7.14 -1.74
CA GLU A 4 22.07 -7.78 -3.05
C GLU A 4 21.31 -9.11 -3.13
N TRP A 5 21.19 -9.81 -2.01
CA TRP A 5 20.44 -11.07 -1.92
C TRP A 5 18.92 -10.87 -2.08
N VAL A 6 18.34 -9.87 -1.40
CA VAL A 6 16.90 -9.56 -1.51
C VAL A 6 16.49 -9.27 -2.96
N ARG A 7 17.34 -8.58 -3.72
CA ARG A 7 17.05 -8.24 -5.12
C ARG A 7 17.20 -9.46 -6.04
N TYR A 8 18.10 -10.39 -5.70
CA TYR A 8 18.27 -11.63 -6.43
C TYR A 8 17.07 -12.57 -6.22
N ASP A 9 16.62 -12.76 -4.97
CA ASP A 9 15.49 -13.65 -4.66
C ASP A 9 14.17 -13.14 -5.25
N GLU A 10 13.97 -11.82 -5.31
CA GLU A 10 12.86 -11.18 -6.01
C GLU A 10 12.85 -11.51 -7.51
N VAL A 11 14.02 -11.47 -8.17
CA VAL A 11 14.15 -11.81 -9.60
C VAL A 11 13.97 -13.31 -9.84
N MET A 12 14.42 -14.14 -8.89
CA MET A 12 14.37 -15.60 -9.02
C MET A 12 13.06 -16.22 -8.50
N GLY A 13 12.16 -15.42 -7.94
CA GLY A 13 10.88 -15.90 -7.39
C GLY A 13 11.01 -16.76 -6.12
N ARG A 14 12.12 -16.63 -5.38
CA ARG A 14 12.41 -17.40 -4.15
C ARG A 14 11.77 -16.78 -2.91
N TRP A 15 10.49 -16.44 -3.05
CA TRP A 15 9.73 -15.74 -2.02
C TRP A 15 9.58 -16.57 -0.74
N THR A 16 9.48 -17.89 -0.85
CA THR A 16 9.32 -18.78 0.31
C THR A 16 10.55 -18.76 1.21
N GLU A 17 11.74 -18.81 0.63
CA GLU A 17 13.02 -18.75 1.34
C GLU A 17 13.22 -17.38 1.98
N GLU A 18 12.95 -16.29 1.24
CA GLU A 18 13.03 -14.93 1.78
C GLU A 18 12.07 -14.72 2.96
N ILE A 19 10.81 -15.16 2.82
CA ILE A 19 9.80 -15.07 3.90
C ILE A 19 10.26 -15.86 5.12
N THR A 20 10.77 -17.07 4.93
CA THR A 20 11.22 -17.94 6.04
C THR A 20 12.39 -17.33 6.78
N ALA A 21 13.44 -16.91 6.06
CA ALA A 21 14.61 -16.29 6.66
C ALA A 21 14.26 -15.00 7.39
N ALA A 22 13.41 -14.15 6.79
CA ALA A 22 13.04 -12.89 7.39
C ALA A 22 12.11 -13.04 8.60
N ARG A 23 11.25 -14.08 8.65
CA ARG A 23 10.46 -14.41 9.85
C ARG A 23 11.34 -14.83 11.03
N ILE A 24 12.41 -15.61 10.80
CA ILE A 24 13.38 -15.97 11.83
C ILE A 24 14.05 -14.70 12.37
N ALA A 25 14.58 -13.86 11.47
CA ALA A 25 15.22 -12.61 11.84
C ALA A 25 14.27 -11.63 12.57
N LEU A 26 12.98 -11.63 12.24
CA LEU A 26 11.96 -10.82 12.90
C LEU A 26 11.71 -11.33 14.33
N ARG A 27 11.53 -12.64 14.49
CA ARG A 27 11.34 -13.26 15.80
C ARG A 27 12.52 -12.97 16.73
N ASP A 28 13.74 -13.12 16.23
CA ASP A 28 14.95 -12.88 17.02
C ASP A 28 15.09 -11.38 17.37
N ALA A 29 14.74 -10.48 16.43
CA ALA A 29 14.72 -9.04 16.71
C ALA A 29 13.68 -8.66 17.78
N CYS A 30 12.51 -9.29 17.78
CA CYS A 30 11.50 -9.10 18.82
C CYS A 30 11.99 -9.64 20.17
N ALA A 31 12.63 -10.82 20.19
CA ALA A 31 13.18 -11.41 21.41
C ALA A 31 14.26 -10.53 22.06
N LEU A 32 14.97 -9.72 21.26
CA LEU A 32 15.99 -8.78 21.71
C LEU A 32 15.45 -7.36 22.02
N ASP A 33 14.14 -7.12 21.88
CA ASP A 33 13.50 -5.78 21.93
C ASP A 33 14.31 -4.72 21.14
N HIS A 34 14.79 -5.08 19.95
CA HIS A 34 15.60 -4.18 19.12
C HIS A 34 14.72 -3.51 18.06
N PRO A 35 14.14 -2.31 18.31
CA PRO A 35 13.09 -1.74 17.48
C PRO A 35 13.52 -1.52 16.02
N VAL A 36 14.77 -1.11 15.80
CA VAL A 36 15.31 -0.96 14.44
C VAL A 36 15.40 -2.31 13.70
N ALA A 37 15.76 -3.39 14.40
CA ALA A 37 15.86 -4.72 13.80
C ALA A 37 14.47 -5.28 13.50
N VAL A 38 13.49 -5.08 14.39
CA VAL A 38 12.08 -5.46 14.13
C VAL A 38 11.56 -4.80 12.86
N VAL A 39 11.88 -3.51 12.70
CA VAL A 39 11.51 -2.74 11.51
C VAL A 39 12.24 -3.20 10.27
N MET A 40 13.51 -3.58 10.33
CA MET A 40 14.20 -4.04 9.14
C MET A 40 13.74 -5.46 8.76
N SER A 41 13.72 -6.38 9.72
CA SER A 41 13.33 -7.77 9.52
C SER A 41 11.87 -7.95 9.15
N GLY A 42 10.97 -7.08 9.63
CA GLY A 42 9.55 -7.13 9.28
C GLY A 42 9.23 -6.59 7.88
N TYR A 43 10.16 -5.92 7.19
CA TYR A 43 9.89 -5.29 5.87
C TYR A 43 9.72 -6.33 4.77
N ASN A 44 10.74 -7.16 4.62
CA ASN A 44 10.83 -8.17 3.57
C ASN A 44 9.66 -9.16 3.60
N PRO A 45 9.30 -9.78 4.75
CA PRO A 45 8.23 -10.77 4.76
C PRO A 45 6.87 -10.10 4.52
N ALA A 46 6.60 -8.93 5.11
CA ALA A 46 5.36 -8.20 4.84
C ALA A 46 5.22 -7.83 3.35
N ARG A 47 6.29 -7.32 2.73
CA ARG A 47 6.31 -7.02 1.30
C ARG A 47 6.06 -8.26 0.45
N ALA A 48 6.83 -9.32 0.66
CA ALA A 48 6.75 -10.55 -0.11
C ALA A 48 5.37 -11.20 0.00
N LEU A 49 4.78 -11.21 1.20
CA LEU A 49 3.43 -11.73 1.44
C LEU A 49 2.36 -10.90 0.71
N ILE A 50 2.47 -9.57 0.69
CA ILE A 50 1.58 -8.70 -0.09
C ILE A 50 1.73 -8.96 -1.59
N GLU A 51 2.96 -9.02 -2.10
CA GLU A 51 3.25 -9.19 -3.53
C GLU A 51 2.82 -10.58 -4.04
N THR A 52 2.85 -11.60 -3.19
CA THR A 52 2.40 -12.97 -3.50
C THR A 52 0.91 -13.21 -3.23
N GLY A 53 0.15 -12.18 -2.84
CA GLY A 53 -1.30 -12.29 -2.60
C GLY A 53 -1.69 -12.93 -1.26
N ARG A 54 -0.73 -13.14 -0.36
CA ARG A 54 -0.91 -13.70 0.99
C ARG A 54 -1.13 -12.57 2.01
N ALA A 55 -2.09 -11.69 1.72
CA ALA A 55 -2.33 -10.46 2.48
C ALA A 55 -2.62 -10.73 3.98
N ASP A 56 -3.38 -11.77 4.31
CA ASP A 56 -3.71 -12.10 5.70
C ASP A 56 -2.46 -12.41 6.53
N GLU A 57 -1.50 -13.13 5.95
CA GLU A 57 -0.24 -13.45 6.62
C GLU A 57 0.70 -12.25 6.73
N ALA A 58 0.55 -11.24 5.86
CA ALA A 58 1.34 -10.01 5.91
C ALA A 58 0.98 -9.12 7.11
N ARG A 59 -0.19 -9.37 7.73
CA ARG A 59 -0.69 -8.57 8.84
C ARG A 59 0.18 -8.69 10.08
N GLU A 60 0.55 -9.91 10.48
CA GLU A 60 1.40 -10.15 11.66
C GLU A 60 2.73 -9.38 11.60
N PRO A 61 3.59 -9.53 10.56
CA PRO A 61 4.85 -8.80 10.51
C PRO A 61 4.66 -7.29 10.38
N LEU A 62 3.54 -6.83 9.80
CA LEU A 62 3.22 -5.41 9.73
C LEU A 62 2.78 -4.85 11.09
N ASP A 63 1.90 -5.54 11.81
CA ASP A 63 1.40 -5.11 13.12
C ASP A 63 2.54 -5.00 14.13
N LEU A 64 3.51 -5.94 14.09
CA LEU A 64 4.74 -5.85 14.88
C LEU A 64 5.50 -4.56 14.58
N ARG A 65 5.68 -4.20 13.31
CA ARG A 65 6.35 -2.93 12.96
C ARG A 65 5.54 -1.72 13.40
N VAL A 66 4.22 -1.76 13.25
CA VAL A 66 3.31 -0.67 13.63
C VAL A 66 3.43 -0.42 15.13
N GLY A 67 3.48 -1.48 15.94
CA GLY A 67 3.68 -1.40 17.39
C GLY A 67 4.98 -0.71 17.81
N HIS A 68 5.99 -0.65 16.93
CA HIS A 68 7.24 0.06 17.19
C HIS A 68 7.33 1.44 16.54
N LEU A 69 6.28 1.97 15.89
CA LEU A 69 6.33 3.24 15.12
C LEU A 69 6.92 4.41 15.91
N ASP A 70 6.56 4.56 17.18
CA ASP A 70 7.04 5.67 18.01
C ASP A 70 8.55 5.65 18.21
N ARG A 71 9.18 4.49 18.14
CA ARG A 71 10.64 4.31 18.27
C ARG A 71 11.38 4.41 16.94
N GLN A 72 10.66 4.61 15.83
CA GLN A 72 11.25 4.63 14.49
C GLN A 72 11.71 6.02 14.05
N PRO A 73 12.85 6.12 13.34
CA PRO A 73 13.17 7.30 12.56
C PRO A 73 12.06 7.60 11.54
N HIS A 74 11.85 8.88 11.20
CA HIS A 74 10.81 9.30 10.25
C HIS A 74 10.85 8.54 8.90
N GLU A 75 12.05 8.22 8.39
CA GLU A 75 12.24 7.43 7.16
C GLU A 75 11.75 5.98 7.27
N ALA A 76 11.83 5.39 8.47
CA ALA A 76 11.31 4.06 8.73
C ALA A 76 9.79 4.08 8.92
N ARG A 77 9.24 5.10 9.59
CA ARG A 77 7.79 5.30 9.77
C ARG A 77 7.07 5.35 8.43
N ALA A 78 7.52 6.22 7.52
CA ALA A 78 6.92 6.36 6.20
C ALA A 78 6.99 5.07 5.35
N ARG A 79 8.04 4.25 5.51
CA ARG A 79 8.11 2.92 4.88
C ARG A 79 7.10 1.95 5.47
N THR A 80 6.90 1.99 6.78
CA THR A 80 5.89 1.19 7.48
C THR A 80 4.48 1.61 7.07
N ASP A 81 4.18 2.90 7.06
CA ASP A 81 2.89 3.44 6.57
C ASP A 81 2.64 3.04 5.11
N ARG A 82 3.65 3.10 4.25
CA ARG A 82 3.50 2.66 2.85
C ARG A 82 3.13 1.18 2.73
N LEU A 83 3.77 0.30 3.51
CA LEU A 83 3.41 -1.12 3.51
C LEU A 83 1.99 -1.34 4.04
N ALA A 84 1.59 -0.61 5.08
CA ALA A 84 0.25 -0.66 5.63
C ALA A 84 -0.81 -0.18 4.62
N GLY A 85 -0.50 0.88 3.88
CA GLY A 85 -1.33 1.37 2.78
C GLY A 85 -1.57 0.31 1.71
N ARG A 86 -0.50 -0.36 1.26
CA ARG A 86 -0.60 -1.47 0.30
C ARG A 86 -1.41 -2.63 0.82
N LEU A 87 -1.20 -3.03 2.07
CA LEU A 87 -1.95 -4.12 2.67
C LEU A 87 -3.44 -3.78 2.70
N CYS A 88 -3.78 -2.58 3.18
CA CYS A 88 -5.16 -2.11 3.25
C CYS A 88 -5.81 -2.10 1.86
N SER A 89 -5.12 -1.56 0.85
CA SER A 89 -5.53 -1.54 -0.56
C SER A 89 -5.82 -2.95 -1.10
N ARG A 90 -4.96 -3.94 -0.80
CA ARG A 90 -5.17 -5.36 -1.18
C ARG A 90 -6.30 -6.07 -0.45
N THR A 91 -6.72 -5.55 0.69
CA THR A 91 -7.81 -6.10 1.52
C THR A 91 -9.09 -5.28 1.45
N ASP A 92 -9.24 -4.42 0.44
CA ASP A 92 -10.39 -3.53 0.23
C ASP A 92 -10.68 -2.54 1.38
N ARG A 93 -9.68 -2.28 2.23
CA ARG A 93 -9.72 -1.31 3.34
C ARG A 93 -9.27 0.07 2.87
N ASN A 94 -10.01 0.59 1.89
CA ASN A 94 -9.66 1.81 1.15
C ASN A 94 -9.50 3.07 2.02
N PRO A 95 -10.34 3.33 3.05
CA PRO A 95 -10.16 4.48 3.93
C PRO A 95 -8.85 4.44 4.73
N GLU A 96 -8.49 3.27 5.26
CA GLU A 96 -7.25 3.07 5.99
C GLU A 96 -6.03 3.14 5.06
N ALA A 97 -6.15 2.63 3.84
CA ALA A 97 -5.12 2.75 2.82
C ALA A 97 -4.77 4.21 2.53
N LEU A 98 -5.79 5.07 2.38
CA LEU A 98 -5.64 6.50 2.17
C LEU A 98 -4.96 7.19 3.37
N GLN A 99 -5.36 6.86 4.60
CA GLN A 99 -4.74 7.43 5.79
C GLN A 99 -3.24 7.09 5.87
N HIS A 100 -2.88 5.84 5.60
CA HIS A 100 -1.50 5.40 5.56
C HIS A 100 -0.69 6.08 4.44
N ALA A 101 -1.28 6.26 3.24
CA ALA A 101 -0.64 7.00 2.16
C ALA A 101 -0.33 8.45 2.57
N ARG A 102 -1.27 9.13 3.25
CA ARG A 102 -1.08 10.49 3.77
C ARG A 102 0.05 10.58 4.80
N ASN A 103 0.10 9.62 5.73
CA ASN A 103 1.17 9.55 6.72
C ASN A 103 2.54 9.35 6.06
N ALA A 104 2.63 8.51 5.02
CA ALA A 104 3.86 8.23 4.31
C ALA A 104 4.42 9.44 3.54
N VAL A 105 3.57 10.33 3.04
CA VAL A 105 4.01 11.53 2.29
C VAL A 105 4.27 12.75 3.18
N ALA A 106 3.77 12.78 4.41
CA ALA A 106 3.94 13.92 5.31
C ALA A 106 5.42 14.30 5.55
N PRO A 107 6.35 13.36 5.81
CA PRO A 107 7.77 13.68 5.98
C PRO A 107 8.45 14.23 4.71
N ALA A 108 7.90 13.93 3.53
CA ALA A 108 8.44 14.40 2.25
C ALA A 108 8.08 15.87 1.96
N ARG A 109 7.09 16.41 2.67
CA ARG A 109 6.67 17.82 2.59
C ARG A 109 7.61 18.75 3.37
N GLU A 110 8.48 18.21 4.23
CA GLU A 110 9.49 18.99 4.93
C GLU A 110 10.57 19.55 3.98
N PRO A 111 10.88 20.86 4.04
CA PRO A 111 11.94 21.45 3.23
C PRO A 111 13.30 20.75 3.43
N GLY A 112 14.02 20.48 2.33
CA GLY A 112 15.38 19.93 2.37
C GLY A 112 15.52 18.40 2.30
N ARG A 113 14.42 17.62 2.34
CA ARG A 113 14.49 16.14 2.34
C ARG A 113 14.02 15.45 1.04
N ARG A 114 13.62 16.22 0.02
CA ARG A 114 12.90 15.73 -1.19
C ARG A 114 13.57 14.56 -1.94
N GLY A 115 14.90 14.50 -2.00
CA GLY A 115 15.64 13.49 -2.77
C GLY A 115 15.48 12.05 -2.27
N LYS A 116 15.31 11.84 -0.96
CA LYS A 116 15.15 10.49 -0.37
C LYS A 116 13.72 9.95 -0.43
N TRP A 117 12.76 10.82 -0.76
CA TRP A 117 11.34 10.52 -0.69
C TRP A 117 10.71 10.20 -2.03
N GLY A 118 11.43 10.35 -3.15
CA GLY A 118 10.89 10.13 -4.50
C GLY A 118 10.17 8.78 -4.65
N ARG A 119 10.81 7.68 -4.24
CA ARG A 119 10.20 6.33 -4.32
C ARG A 119 9.02 6.14 -3.37
N ALA A 120 9.02 6.80 -2.22
CA ALA A 120 7.89 6.78 -1.29
C ALA A 120 6.69 7.56 -1.85
N LEU A 121 6.95 8.72 -2.44
CA LEU A 121 5.96 9.58 -3.10
C LEU A 121 5.38 8.94 -4.34
N THR A 122 6.20 8.31 -5.20
CA THR A 122 5.72 7.58 -6.38
C THR A 122 4.75 6.49 -5.95
N ASP A 123 5.14 5.66 -4.98
CA ASP A 123 4.34 4.52 -4.59
C ASP A 123 3.07 4.95 -3.82
N ALA A 124 3.15 5.98 -2.99
CA ALA A 124 1.96 6.60 -2.40
C ALA A 124 1.05 7.23 -3.47
N GLY A 125 1.62 7.84 -4.52
CA GLY A 125 0.89 8.39 -5.65
C GLY A 125 0.14 7.32 -6.45
N TRP A 126 0.75 6.13 -6.66
CA TRP A 126 0.07 4.98 -7.27
C TRP A 126 -1.12 4.51 -6.44
N GLU A 127 -0.95 4.38 -5.12
CA GLU A 127 -2.06 3.99 -4.23
C GLU A 127 -3.16 5.06 -4.20
N LEU A 128 -2.81 6.35 -4.11
CA LEU A 128 -3.77 7.45 -4.17
C LEU A 128 -4.53 7.46 -5.51
N ALA A 129 -3.85 7.20 -6.62
CA ALA A 129 -4.47 7.08 -7.94
C ALA A 129 -5.39 5.86 -8.04
N ALA A 130 -4.99 4.71 -7.50
CA ALA A 130 -5.83 3.51 -7.44
C ALA A 130 -7.10 3.71 -6.60
N LEU A 131 -7.03 4.56 -5.58
CA LEU A 131 -8.15 4.94 -4.70
C LEU A 131 -8.99 6.11 -5.25
N GLY A 132 -8.68 6.62 -6.45
CA GLY A 132 -9.41 7.74 -7.08
C GLY A 132 -9.12 9.12 -6.47
N ALA A 133 -8.13 9.24 -5.59
CA ALA A 133 -7.71 10.48 -4.92
C ALA A 133 -6.62 11.22 -5.73
N TYR A 134 -6.87 11.43 -7.02
CA TYR A 134 -5.89 11.98 -7.97
C TYR A 134 -5.37 13.38 -7.60
N GLU A 135 -6.20 14.21 -6.96
CA GLU A 135 -5.82 15.58 -6.55
C GLU A 135 -4.78 15.62 -5.42
N GLU A 136 -4.70 14.56 -4.59
CA GLU A 136 -3.72 14.46 -3.50
C GLU A 136 -2.40 13.82 -3.95
N ALA A 137 -2.40 13.10 -5.08
CA ALA A 137 -1.24 12.37 -5.61
C ALA A 137 -0.22 13.28 -6.30
N VAL A 138 -0.64 14.45 -6.78
CA VAL A 138 0.24 15.43 -7.41
C VAL A 138 0.76 16.38 -6.34
N PRO A 139 2.08 16.47 -6.08
CA PRO A 139 2.63 17.56 -5.28
C PRO A 139 2.52 18.85 -6.08
N GLY A 140 1.34 19.48 -6.04
CA GLY A 140 1.10 20.77 -6.64
C GLY A 140 1.98 21.83 -5.96
N PRO A 141 2.60 22.75 -6.71
CA PRO A 141 3.25 23.89 -6.11
C PRO A 141 2.16 24.82 -5.56
N ARG A 142 2.07 24.90 -4.22
CA ARG A 142 1.21 25.76 -3.40
C ARG A 142 -0.14 25.16 -3.03
N GLY A 143 -0.42 25.20 -1.72
CA GLY A 143 -1.66 24.74 -1.13
C GLY A 143 -2.84 25.64 -1.49
N GLY A 144 -4.03 25.06 -1.32
CA GLY A 144 -5.29 25.81 -1.25
C GLY A 144 -6.38 25.28 -2.17
N ARG A 145 -7.05 24.19 -1.77
CA ARG A 145 -8.52 24.14 -1.60
C ARG A 145 -8.95 22.78 -1.10
N ALA A 146 -9.79 22.77 -0.05
CA ALA A 146 -10.51 21.61 0.43
C ALA A 146 -11.65 21.23 -0.55
N PRO A 147 -12.08 19.95 -0.60
CA PRO A 147 -13.11 19.50 -1.52
C PRO A 147 -14.51 19.90 -1.05
N GLY A 148 -15.23 20.60 -1.92
CA GLY A 148 -16.69 20.67 -1.86
C GLY A 148 -17.27 19.35 -2.35
N THR A 149 -18.18 18.79 -1.55
CA THR A 149 -19.04 17.64 -1.87
C THR A 149 -19.68 17.76 -3.25
N ALA A 150 -19.29 16.91 -4.19
CA ALA A 150 -20.04 16.63 -5.41
C ALA A 150 -20.28 15.12 -5.49
N GLY A 151 -21.52 14.73 -5.21
CA GLY A 151 -21.97 13.35 -5.26
C GLY A 151 -21.82 12.77 -6.66
N ASN A 152 -21.19 11.61 -6.74
CA ASN A 152 -21.11 10.84 -7.97
C ASN A 152 -22.43 10.08 -8.19
N GLN A 153 -23.41 10.76 -8.79
CA GLN A 153 -24.51 10.12 -9.51
C GLN A 153 -24.03 9.73 -10.91
N LEU A 154 -23.44 8.55 -11.03
CA LEU A 154 -23.49 7.76 -12.26
C LEU A 154 -24.54 6.68 -11.98
N GLY A 155 -25.79 6.86 -12.38
CA GLY A 155 -26.18 6.98 -13.78
C GLY A 155 -26.81 5.67 -14.22
N ARG A 156 -27.87 5.25 -13.51
CA ARG A 156 -28.80 4.20 -13.98
C ARG A 156 -29.37 4.66 -15.31
N ARG A 157 -29.14 3.92 -16.38
CA ARG A 157 -29.96 3.99 -17.60
C ARG A 157 -30.61 2.65 -17.84
N THR A 158 -31.84 2.52 -17.35
CA THR A 158 -32.80 1.55 -17.85
C THR A 158 -33.42 2.06 -19.16
N ARG A 159 -33.42 1.16 -20.15
CA ARG A 159 -34.57 0.80 -21.01
C ARG A 159 -35.02 1.83 -22.06
N THR A 160 -34.85 1.45 -23.33
CA THR A 160 -35.94 1.58 -24.31
C THR A 160 -36.27 0.21 -24.86
N ALA A 161 -37.52 -0.19 -24.61
CA ALA A 161 -38.15 -1.38 -25.15
C ALA A 161 -38.49 -1.14 -26.63
N ARG A 162 -38.39 -2.19 -27.44
CA ARG A 162 -38.99 -2.26 -28.77
C ARG A 162 -39.74 -3.59 -28.85
N PRO A 163 -41.07 -3.62 -28.99
CA PRO A 163 -41.77 -4.84 -29.36
C PRO A 163 -41.79 -4.96 -30.89
N ASN A 164 -41.67 -6.18 -31.42
CA ASN A 164 -42.50 -6.61 -32.56
C ASN A 164 -42.41 -8.12 -32.82
N HIS A 165 -43.61 -8.70 -32.77
CA HIS A 165 -44.17 -9.99 -33.17
C HIS A 165 -43.34 -11.12 -33.84
N PRO A 166 -43.71 -12.39 -33.55
CA PRO A 166 -43.29 -13.58 -34.29
C PRO A 166 -44.22 -13.89 -35.49
N PRO A 167 -43.72 -14.56 -36.54
CA PRO A 167 -44.56 -15.36 -37.43
C PRO A 167 -44.28 -16.86 -37.24
N GLY A 168 -45.33 -17.62 -36.97
CA GLY A 168 -45.27 -19.08 -36.86
C GLY A 168 -46.66 -19.69 -36.79
N ALA A 169 -47.42 -19.60 -37.88
CA ALA A 169 -48.58 -20.45 -38.12
C ALA A 169 -48.12 -21.62 -38.99
N GLY A 170 -48.40 -22.84 -38.52
CA GLY A 170 -48.08 -24.07 -39.24
C GLY A 170 -49.12 -24.41 -40.30
N THR A 171 -48.72 -25.36 -41.14
CA THR A 171 -49.51 -26.48 -41.66
C THR A 171 -48.53 -27.61 -41.92
#